data_AF-A0A7C2KLP5-F1
#
_entry.id   AF-A0A7C2KLP5-F1
#
_cell.length_a   1.000
_cell.length_b   1.000
_cell.length_c   1.000
_cell.angle_alpha   90.00
_cell.angle_beta   90.00
_cell.angle_gamma   90.00
#
_symmetry.space_group_name_H-M   'P 1'
#
loop_
_entity.id
_entity.type
_entity.pdbx_description
1 polymer ?
#
loop_
_entity_poly.entity_id
_entity_poly.type
_entity_poly.pdbx_seq_one_letter_code
_entity_poly.pdbx_strand_id
1 'polypeptide(L)'
;MRRGFALLSVLLTAFGLILLGACGGGQPAAQTGPTPAAVPSEPTTAVTVGSATDQSATSAALAIPCAELVPADELQRMIGVTPDGLMDTVMSGWTACNWFYTPPGASQQEAFTVQAYTGEETLVKWRMDTNPANRLAGVTVSSLSDYVQEGYTWVIPESKLRAVQALQDGRYIFLRFPADTPTLSSESQIADYLTVLFRRLQEKG
;
A
#
# COMPACT_ATOMS: atom_id res chain seq x y z
N MET A 1 9.91 61.95 -9.98
CA MET A 1 10.05 61.71 -8.53
C MET A 1 10.87 60.44 -8.34
N ARG A 2 12.04 60.56 -7.71
CA ARG A 2 12.98 59.47 -7.36
C ARG A 2 12.63 58.93 -5.96
N ARG A 3 12.77 57.62 -5.75
CA ARG A 3 13.06 56.86 -4.50
C ARG A 3 12.63 55.40 -4.75
N GLY A 4 13.41 54.34 -4.55
CA GLY A 4 14.78 54.14 -4.09
C GLY A 4 15.02 52.63 -4.01
N PHE A 5 16.12 52.16 -4.61
CA PHE A 5 16.75 50.86 -4.36
C PHE A 5 17.42 50.87 -2.96
N ALA A 6 17.43 49.74 -2.25
CA ALA A 6 18.57 49.17 -1.50
C ALA A 6 18.17 48.36 -0.24
N LEU A 7 19.09 47.44 0.13
CA LEU A 7 19.22 46.57 1.33
C LEU A 7 18.68 45.15 1.10
N LEU A 8 19.42 44.11 0.72
CA LEU A 8 20.82 43.67 0.94
C LEU A 8 21.19 43.38 2.42
N SER A 9 21.26 42.06 2.69
CA SER A 9 22.25 41.36 3.53
C SER A 9 22.36 41.64 5.02
N VAL A 10 21.86 40.73 5.86
CA VAL A 10 22.36 40.53 7.24
C VAL A 10 22.30 39.04 7.65
N LEU A 11 23.50 38.44 7.72
CA LEU A 11 24.00 37.36 8.59
C LEU A 11 23.52 35.90 8.45
N LEU A 12 24.32 35.13 7.69
CA LEU A 12 24.93 33.90 8.19
C LEU A 12 25.87 34.23 9.37
N THR A 13 25.79 33.47 10.47
CA THR A 13 26.92 32.87 11.23
C THR A 13 26.44 32.35 12.59
N ALA A 14 26.47 31.04 12.79
CA ALA A 14 26.80 30.44 14.10
C ALA A 14 27.24 28.98 13.88
N PHE A 15 28.55 28.79 13.92
CA PHE A 15 29.28 27.52 13.92
C PHE A 15 29.86 27.34 15.34
N GLY A 16 29.86 26.12 15.89
CA GLY A 16 30.46 25.82 17.21
C GLY A 16 29.76 24.63 17.90
N LEU A 17 30.08 23.34 17.67
CA LEU A 17 31.31 22.58 17.97
C LEU A 17 31.44 22.20 19.47
N ILE A 18 30.96 21.01 19.86
CA ILE A 18 31.36 20.23 21.07
C ILE A 18 31.07 18.73 20.75
N LEU A 19 32.04 17.88 20.37
CA LEU A 19 33.00 17.08 21.17
C LEU A 19 32.40 15.93 22.02
N LEU A 20 32.68 14.71 21.55
CA LEU A 20 33.18 13.49 22.24
C LEU A 20 32.67 13.08 23.65
N GLY A 21 32.26 11.80 23.73
CA GLY A 21 32.18 10.97 24.95
C GLY A 21 30.99 10.00 24.85
N ALA A 22 31.05 8.70 25.10
CA ALA A 22 32.07 7.83 25.64
C ALA A 22 31.70 6.36 25.29
N CYS A 23 32.71 5.50 25.09
CA CYS A 23 32.58 4.07 25.31
C CYS A 23 32.15 3.82 26.76
N GLY A 24 31.26 2.85 26.97
CA GLY A 24 30.89 2.42 28.32
C GLY A 24 30.18 1.08 28.27
N GLY A 25 30.95 -0.01 28.15
CA GLY A 25 30.48 -1.34 28.51
C GLY A 25 30.19 -1.42 30.01
N GLY A 26 29.18 -2.21 30.38
CA GLY A 26 28.76 -2.36 31.77
C GLY A 26 27.64 -3.36 31.95
N GLN A 27 27.90 -4.63 31.64
CA GLN A 27 27.30 -5.79 32.29
C GLN A 27 28.28 -6.16 33.43
N PRO A 28 27.88 -6.45 34.68
CA PRO A 28 27.06 -7.63 35.00
C PRO A 28 26.16 -7.52 36.26
N ALA A 29 25.25 -8.49 36.44
CA ALA A 29 25.14 -9.25 37.68
C ALA A 29 24.16 -10.42 37.50
N ALA A 30 24.71 -11.63 37.62
CA ALA A 30 23.95 -12.83 37.89
C ALA A 30 23.47 -12.82 39.35
N GLN A 31 22.21 -13.19 39.60
CA GLN A 31 21.76 -13.62 40.91
C GLN A 31 20.80 -14.82 40.78
N THR A 32 21.35 -15.97 41.19
CA THR A 32 20.75 -17.03 42.03
C THR A 32 19.32 -17.47 41.76
N GLY A 33 19.16 -18.70 41.26
CA GLY A 33 17.87 -19.38 41.11
C GLY A 33 17.32 -19.98 42.40
N PRO A 34 16.25 -20.78 42.26
CA PRO A 34 16.06 -21.97 43.08
C PRO A 34 15.84 -23.25 42.24
N THR A 35 16.53 -24.28 42.72
CA THR A 35 16.40 -25.75 42.66
C THR A 35 15.28 -26.42 41.82
N PRO A 36 15.56 -27.56 41.15
CA PRO A 36 14.62 -28.29 40.28
C PRO A 36 13.63 -29.15 41.08
N ALA A 37 12.35 -29.11 40.70
CA ALA A 37 11.34 -30.08 41.14
C ALA A 37 11.13 -31.13 40.05
N ALA A 38 11.17 -32.40 40.47
CA ALA A 38 11.10 -33.60 39.65
C ALA A 38 9.80 -33.71 38.82
N VAL A 39 9.94 -34.14 37.56
CA VAL A 39 8.82 -34.57 36.70
C VAL A 39 8.83 -36.10 36.65
N PRO A 40 7.72 -36.80 36.98
CA PRO A 40 7.60 -38.24 36.74
C PRO A 40 7.35 -38.56 35.26
N SER A 41 7.95 -39.65 34.79
CA SER A 41 7.83 -40.16 33.42
C SER A 41 6.62 -41.10 33.22
N GLU A 42 6.11 -41.07 31.98
CA GLU A 42 5.34 -42.10 31.22
C GLU A 42 3.81 -42.29 31.45
N PRO A 43 3.04 -42.79 30.45
CA PRO A 43 3.47 -43.45 29.20
C PRO A 43 2.86 -42.91 27.87
N THR A 44 3.58 -43.27 26.81
CA THR A 44 3.23 -43.35 25.38
C THR A 44 1.77 -43.72 25.09
N THR A 45 1.07 -42.88 24.32
CA THR A 45 -0.05 -43.31 23.47
C THR A 45 0.29 -42.98 22.03
N ALA A 46 0.48 -44.02 21.23
CA ALA A 46 0.61 -43.92 19.78
C ALA A 46 -0.72 -43.38 19.20
N VAL A 47 -0.65 -42.25 18.50
CA VAL A 47 -1.74 -41.81 17.62
C VAL A 47 -1.21 -41.83 16.20
N THR A 48 -1.80 -42.75 15.46
CA THR A 48 -1.77 -42.99 14.03
C THR A 48 -1.42 -41.76 13.19
N VAL A 49 -0.42 -41.95 12.32
CA VAL A 49 -0.14 -41.10 11.16
C VAL A 49 -1.38 -41.12 10.26
N GLY A 50 -2.32 -40.24 10.54
CA GLY A 50 -3.26 -39.77 9.55
C GLY A 50 -2.51 -38.78 8.69
N SER A 51 -2.13 -39.20 7.48
CA SER A 51 -1.72 -38.29 6.42
C SER A 51 -2.89 -37.36 6.10
N ALA A 52 -3.08 -36.32 6.92
CA ALA A 52 -3.53 -35.06 6.41
C ALA A 52 -2.40 -34.62 5.48
N THR A 53 -2.59 -34.82 4.19
CA THR A 53 -2.04 -33.87 3.24
C THR A 53 -2.60 -32.53 3.69
N ASP A 54 -1.83 -31.83 4.52
CA ASP A 54 -1.82 -30.39 4.52
C ASP A 54 -1.67 -30.03 3.05
N GLN A 55 -2.81 -29.72 2.42
CA GLN A 55 -2.84 -28.67 1.43
C GLN A 55 -2.45 -27.39 2.17
N SER A 56 -1.18 -27.32 2.53
CA SER A 56 -0.42 -26.11 2.38
C SER A 56 -0.53 -25.81 0.89
N ALA A 57 -1.64 -25.15 0.53
CA ALA A 57 -1.69 -24.29 -0.63
C ALA A 57 -0.53 -23.35 -0.37
N THR A 58 0.63 -23.74 -0.87
CA THR A 58 1.80 -22.89 -0.96
C THR A 58 1.24 -21.67 -1.67
N SER A 59 1.07 -20.58 -0.91
CA SER A 59 0.61 -19.31 -1.44
C SER A 59 1.61 -19.00 -2.55
N ALA A 60 1.24 -19.36 -3.77
CA ALA A 60 2.05 -19.08 -4.93
C ALA A 60 2.14 -17.58 -4.93
N ALA A 61 3.34 -17.07 -4.66
CA ALA A 61 3.51 -15.66 -4.47
C ALA A 61 3.17 -14.98 -5.81
N LEU A 62 1.96 -14.43 -5.86
CA LEU A 62 1.23 -14.06 -7.06
C LEU A 62 2.01 -12.99 -7.83
N ALA A 63 2.31 -13.25 -9.09
CA ALA A 63 2.98 -12.32 -9.99
C ALA A 63 2.11 -12.15 -11.25
N ILE A 64 1.11 -11.29 -11.18
CA ILE A 64 0.21 -11.02 -12.32
C ILE A 64 0.82 -9.90 -13.18
N PRO A 65 0.99 -10.08 -14.51
CA PRO A 65 1.43 -8.99 -15.37
C PRO A 65 0.43 -7.84 -15.41
N CYS A 66 0.90 -6.60 -15.54
CA CYS A 66 0.02 -5.42 -15.56
C CYS A 66 -1.02 -5.46 -16.69
N ALA A 67 -0.65 -5.98 -17.86
CA ALA A 67 -1.58 -6.16 -18.99
C ALA A 67 -2.69 -7.18 -18.70
N GLU A 68 -2.46 -8.11 -17.76
CA GLU A 68 -3.48 -9.07 -17.33
C GLU A 68 -4.34 -8.53 -16.19
N LEU A 69 -3.75 -7.73 -15.31
CA LEU A 69 -4.45 -7.08 -14.21
C LEU A 69 -5.40 -5.99 -14.72
N VAL A 70 -4.93 -5.15 -15.64
CA VAL A 70 -5.74 -4.13 -16.34
C VAL A 70 -5.41 -4.17 -17.83
N PRO A 71 -6.27 -4.80 -18.65
CA PRO A 71 -6.14 -4.79 -20.09
C PRO A 71 -6.15 -3.37 -20.68
N ALA A 72 -5.35 -3.14 -21.72
CA ALA A 72 -5.18 -1.80 -22.30
C ALA A 72 -6.48 -1.21 -22.88
N ASP A 73 -7.33 -2.06 -23.47
CA ASP A 73 -8.62 -1.66 -24.02
C ASP A 73 -9.61 -1.25 -22.92
N GLU A 74 -9.56 -1.94 -21.78
CA GLU A 74 -10.34 -1.60 -20.60
C GLU A 74 -9.88 -0.28 -20.00
N LEU A 75 -8.57 -0.09 -19.83
CA LEU A 75 -8.03 1.16 -19.33
C LEU A 75 -8.41 2.32 -20.24
N GLN A 76 -8.26 2.18 -21.55
CA GLN A 76 -8.67 3.20 -22.52
C GLN A 76 -10.15 3.57 -22.41
N ARG A 77 -11.04 2.60 -22.17
CA ARG A 77 -12.46 2.88 -21.95
C ARG A 77 -12.71 3.66 -20.65
N MET A 78 -11.93 3.41 -19.60
CA MET A 78 -12.05 4.12 -18.33
C MET A 78 -11.53 5.56 -18.42
N ILE A 79 -10.35 5.77 -19.01
CA ILE A 79 -9.69 7.09 -19.04
C ILE A 79 -10.00 7.90 -20.31
N GLY A 80 -10.68 7.30 -21.29
CA GLY A 80 -11.11 7.95 -22.54
C GLY A 80 -10.01 8.17 -23.58
N VAL A 81 -8.79 7.67 -23.33
CA VAL A 81 -7.64 7.81 -24.22
C VAL A 81 -6.73 6.60 -24.11
N THR A 82 -5.98 6.28 -25.17
CA THR A 82 -4.94 5.25 -25.11
C THR A 82 -3.78 5.76 -24.23
N PRO A 83 -3.29 4.97 -23.25
CA PRO A 83 -2.13 5.37 -22.46
C PRO A 83 -0.89 5.62 -23.31
N ASP A 84 -0.13 6.66 -22.95
CA ASP A 84 1.15 7.01 -23.58
C ASP A 84 2.25 5.99 -23.25
N GLY A 85 2.15 5.35 -22.08
CA GLY A 85 3.10 4.35 -21.62
C GLY A 85 2.72 3.68 -20.31
N LEU A 86 3.45 2.62 -19.96
CA LEU A 86 3.31 1.85 -18.74
C LEU A 86 4.68 1.74 -18.05
N MET A 87 4.72 2.02 -16.76
CA MET A 87 5.79 1.61 -15.87
C MET A 87 5.26 0.51 -14.95
N ASP A 88 5.87 -0.66 -14.99
CA ASP A 88 5.46 -1.80 -14.19
C ASP A 88 6.57 -2.34 -13.27
N THR A 89 6.15 -3.02 -12.22
CA THR A 89 7.00 -3.80 -11.34
C THR A 89 6.21 -5.02 -10.93
N VAL A 90 6.66 -6.19 -11.38
CA VAL A 90 6.02 -7.47 -11.09
C VAL A 90 7.03 -8.33 -10.35
N MET A 91 6.71 -8.67 -9.11
CA MET A 91 7.49 -9.56 -8.26
C MET A 91 6.56 -10.54 -7.57
N SER A 92 7.11 -11.58 -6.96
CA SER A 92 6.32 -12.52 -6.17
C SER A 92 5.54 -11.81 -5.08
N GLY A 93 4.21 -11.94 -5.11
CA GLY A 93 3.30 -11.40 -4.13
C GLY A 93 3.03 -9.90 -4.26
N TRP A 94 3.59 -9.23 -5.28
CA TRP A 94 3.42 -7.80 -5.49
C TRP A 94 3.46 -7.43 -6.96
N THR A 95 2.43 -6.72 -7.41
CA THR A 95 2.36 -6.09 -8.73
C THR A 95 2.06 -4.61 -8.56
N ALA A 96 2.83 -3.75 -9.22
CA ALA A 96 2.56 -2.32 -9.30
C ALA A 96 2.60 -1.88 -10.76
N CYS A 97 1.55 -1.18 -11.16
CA CYS A 97 1.32 -0.72 -12.52
C CYS A 97 1.01 0.77 -12.49
N ASN A 98 1.71 1.54 -13.31
CA ASN A 98 1.44 2.96 -13.49
C ASN A 98 1.34 3.29 -14.97
N TRP A 99 0.13 3.57 -15.44
CA TRP A 99 -0.14 3.97 -16.81
C TRP A 99 -0.20 5.49 -16.89
N PHE A 100 0.63 6.06 -17.75
CA PHE A 100 0.70 7.48 -18.00
C PHE A 100 -0.11 7.83 -19.24
N TYR A 101 -0.84 8.94 -19.20
CA TYR A 101 -1.65 9.39 -20.32
C TYR A 101 -1.88 10.89 -20.29
N THR A 102 -2.12 11.49 -21.44
CA THR A 102 -2.53 12.90 -21.54
C THR A 102 -4.02 12.94 -21.88
N PRO A 103 -4.89 13.42 -20.96
CA PRO A 103 -6.32 13.52 -21.24
C PRO A 103 -6.61 14.35 -22.51
N PRO A 104 -7.69 14.06 -23.24
CA PRO A 104 -8.06 14.85 -24.42
C PRO A 104 -8.22 16.33 -24.09
N GLY A 105 -7.45 17.19 -24.76
CA GLY A 105 -7.47 18.64 -24.53
C GLY A 105 -6.63 19.12 -23.35
N ALA A 106 -5.97 18.23 -22.61
CA ALA A 106 -4.99 18.59 -21.60
C ALA A 106 -3.59 18.77 -22.19
N SER A 107 -2.74 19.50 -21.48
CA SER A 107 -1.30 19.64 -21.77
C SER A 107 -0.42 18.95 -20.73
N GLN A 108 -1.02 18.51 -19.62
CA GLN A 108 -0.34 17.83 -18.54
C GLN A 108 -0.68 16.34 -18.59
N GLN A 109 0.33 15.53 -18.30
CA GLN A 109 0.19 14.09 -18.18
C GLN A 109 -0.39 13.72 -16.82
N GLU A 110 -1.25 12.71 -16.81
CA GLU A 110 -1.85 12.10 -15.65
C GLU A 110 -1.43 10.63 -15.54
N ALA A 111 -1.80 10.02 -14.43
CA ALA A 111 -1.42 8.65 -14.10
C ALA A 111 -2.61 7.87 -13.53
N PHE A 112 -2.82 6.67 -14.05
CA PHE A 112 -3.68 5.65 -13.46
C PHE A 112 -2.78 4.61 -12.82
N THR A 113 -2.89 4.41 -11.52
CA THR A 113 -2.03 3.50 -10.76
C THR A 113 -2.86 2.38 -10.16
N VAL A 114 -2.40 1.14 -10.32
CA VAL A 114 -2.91 -0.04 -9.61
C VAL A 114 -1.75 -0.74 -8.93
N GLN A 115 -1.88 -1.02 -7.64
CA GLN A 115 -0.96 -1.91 -6.93
C GLN A 115 -1.76 -3.05 -6.30
N ALA A 116 -1.31 -4.27 -6.53
CA ALA A 116 -1.91 -5.48 -5.97
C ALA A 116 -0.87 -6.20 -5.12
N TYR A 117 -1.29 -6.67 -3.94
CA TYR A 117 -0.45 -7.41 -3.01
C TYR A 117 -1.16 -8.70 -2.58
N THR A 118 -0.41 -9.78 -2.45
CA THR A 118 -0.90 -11.06 -1.92
C THR A 118 0.04 -11.55 -0.84
N GLY A 119 -0.49 -11.79 0.37
CA GLY A 119 0.28 -12.32 1.49
C GLY A 119 0.11 -11.50 2.77
N GLU A 120 0.22 -12.19 3.91
CA GLU A 120 -0.06 -11.64 5.26
C GLU A 120 0.87 -10.49 5.66
N GLU A 121 2.08 -10.40 5.10
CA GLU A 121 3.08 -9.37 5.47
C GLU A 121 2.85 -7.99 4.83
N THR A 122 1.84 -7.82 3.96
CA THR A 122 1.67 -6.59 3.15
C THR A 122 0.82 -5.50 3.80
N LEU A 123 0.37 -5.73 5.04
CA LEU A 123 -0.54 -4.91 5.85
C LEU A 123 -0.05 -3.48 6.22
N VAL A 124 1.22 -3.14 5.98
CA VAL A 124 1.83 -1.96 6.65
C VAL A 124 1.90 -0.71 5.78
N LYS A 125 1.76 -0.75 4.45
CA LYS A 125 2.24 0.38 3.64
C LYS A 125 1.34 1.61 3.48
N TRP A 126 0.04 1.59 3.78
CA TRP A 126 -0.83 2.78 3.57
C TRP A 126 -1.95 3.02 4.60
N ARG A 127 -1.73 2.69 5.88
CA ARG A 127 -2.61 3.15 7.00
C ARG A 127 -2.39 4.63 7.40
N MET A 128 -1.92 5.46 6.46
CA MET A 128 -1.64 6.88 6.74
C MET A 128 -2.92 7.72 6.80
N ASP A 129 -4.02 7.36 6.12
CA ASP A 129 -5.23 8.22 6.07
C ASP A 129 -6.53 7.58 6.62
N THR A 130 -6.54 6.27 6.83
CA THR A 130 -7.73 5.54 7.32
C THR A 130 -7.84 5.57 8.85
N ASN A 131 -6.72 5.65 9.58
CA ASN A 131 -6.74 5.96 11.00
C ASN A 131 -7.12 7.43 11.19
N PRO A 132 -8.22 7.75 11.91
CA PRO A 132 -8.62 9.13 12.16
C PRO A 132 -7.51 10.00 12.78
N ALA A 133 -6.59 9.40 13.55
CA ALA A 133 -5.47 10.09 14.17
C ALA A 133 -4.37 10.52 13.18
N ASN A 134 -4.28 9.86 12.02
CA ASN A 134 -3.26 10.14 11.01
C ASN A 134 -3.81 10.93 9.81
N ARG A 135 -5.14 11.09 9.74
CA ARG A 135 -5.83 11.72 8.61
C ARG A 135 -5.47 13.19 8.48
N LEU A 136 -5.08 13.59 7.27
CA LEU A 136 -4.88 15.01 6.94
C LEU A 136 -6.17 15.82 7.15
N ALA A 137 -6.03 17.05 7.64
CA ALA A 137 -7.15 17.93 7.87
C ALA A 137 -7.90 18.21 6.55
N GLY A 138 -9.24 18.11 6.58
CA GLY A 138 -10.09 18.34 5.40
C GLY A 138 -10.23 17.16 4.45
N VAL A 139 -9.60 16.01 4.73
CA VAL A 139 -9.82 14.78 3.97
C VAL A 139 -11.09 14.09 4.47
N THR A 140 -12.04 13.86 3.57
CA THR A 140 -13.20 12.99 3.81
C THR A 140 -12.89 11.60 3.28
N VAL A 141 -13.04 10.59 4.13
CA VAL A 141 -12.84 9.18 3.78
C VAL A 141 -14.21 8.50 3.75
N SER A 142 -14.57 7.93 2.60
CA SER A 142 -15.75 7.08 2.43
C SER A 142 -15.38 5.62 2.67
N SER A 143 -16.27 4.90 3.36
CA SER A 143 -16.15 3.44 3.51
C SER A 143 -16.63 2.73 2.24
N LEU A 144 -15.98 1.61 1.90
CA LEU A 144 -16.41 0.66 0.88
C LEU A 144 -16.83 -0.69 1.50
N SER A 145 -17.03 -0.74 2.81
CA SER A 145 -17.36 -1.95 3.59
C SER A 145 -18.64 -2.66 3.16
N ASP A 146 -19.54 -1.97 2.45
CA ASP A 146 -20.75 -2.58 1.91
C ASP A 146 -20.47 -3.44 0.67
N TYR A 147 -19.26 -3.34 0.11
CA TYR A 147 -18.87 -3.98 -1.15
C TYR A 147 -17.67 -4.93 -1.02
N VAL A 148 -16.73 -4.65 -0.12
CA VAL A 148 -15.51 -5.43 0.10
C VAL A 148 -15.27 -5.63 1.59
N GLN A 149 -14.49 -6.65 1.97
CA GLN A 149 -14.23 -7.01 3.37
C GLN A 149 -13.69 -5.83 4.19
N GLU A 150 -12.73 -5.09 3.65
CA GLU A 150 -12.26 -3.82 4.21
C GLU A 150 -11.92 -2.89 3.04
N GLY A 151 -12.41 -1.66 3.03
CA GLY A 151 -12.09 -0.73 1.96
C GLY A 151 -12.47 0.71 2.23
N TYR A 152 -11.69 1.61 1.63
CA TYR A 152 -11.79 3.04 1.83
C TYR A 152 -11.45 3.80 0.55
N THR A 153 -12.10 4.94 0.31
CA THR A 153 -11.72 5.88 -0.75
C THR A 153 -11.75 7.32 -0.24
N TRP A 154 -10.83 8.14 -0.75
CA TRP A 154 -10.75 9.56 -0.44
C TRP A 154 -10.13 10.33 -1.59
N VAL A 155 -10.29 11.65 -1.58
CA VAL A 155 -9.62 12.56 -2.52
C VAL A 155 -8.47 13.26 -1.80
N ILE A 156 -7.28 13.20 -2.38
CA ILE A 156 -6.07 13.88 -1.90
C ILE A 156 -6.17 15.37 -2.30
N PRO A 157 -6.31 16.32 -1.35
CA PRO A 157 -6.63 17.71 -1.67
C PRO A 157 -5.59 18.41 -2.57
N GLU A 158 -4.32 18.11 -2.40
CA GLU A 158 -3.19 18.77 -3.08
C GLU A 158 -3.07 18.31 -4.54
N SER A 159 -3.25 17.01 -4.78
CA SER A 159 -3.06 16.40 -6.09
C SER A 159 -4.35 16.19 -6.88
N LYS A 160 -5.51 16.35 -6.24
CA LYS A 160 -6.84 16.03 -6.81
C LYS A 160 -6.97 14.60 -7.29
N LEU A 161 -6.15 13.70 -6.75
CA LEU A 161 -6.23 12.28 -7.05
C LEU A 161 -7.16 11.59 -6.06
N ARG A 162 -8.02 10.72 -6.56
CA ARG A 162 -8.73 9.76 -5.73
C ARG A 162 -7.80 8.60 -5.42
N ALA A 163 -7.71 8.28 -4.13
CA ALA A 163 -7.06 7.08 -3.63
C ALA A 163 -8.12 6.07 -3.20
N VAL A 164 -7.81 4.80 -3.40
CA VAL A 164 -8.63 3.66 -2.97
C VAL A 164 -7.71 2.64 -2.34
N GLN A 165 -8.13 2.09 -1.21
CA GLN A 165 -7.53 0.91 -0.59
C GLN A 165 -8.64 -0.11 -0.38
N ALA A 166 -8.39 -1.36 -0.73
CA ALA A 166 -9.32 -2.45 -0.49
C ALA A 166 -8.58 -3.75 -0.13
N LEU A 167 -9.21 -4.55 0.72
CA LEU A 167 -8.85 -5.91 1.09
C LEU A 167 -10.02 -6.82 0.75
N GLN A 168 -9.70 -7.96 0.14
CA GLN A 168 -10.64 -9.06 -0.07
C GLN A 168 -9.84 -10.36 -0.08
N ASP A 169 -10.27 -11.34 0.72
CA ASP A 169 -9.70 -12.71 0.72
C ASP A 169 -8.17 -12.75 0.86
N GLY A 170 -7.61 -11.91 1.74
CA GLY A 170 -6.17 -11.83 1.98
C GLY A 170 -5.35 -11.15 0.88
N ARG A 171 -6.02 -10.48 -0.07
CA ARG A 171 -5.38 -9.70 -1.14
C ARG A 171 -5.70 -8.22 -0.99
N TYR A 172 -4.71 -7.36 -1.24
CA TYR A 172 -4.89 -5.92 -1.22
C TYR A 172 -4.85 -5.33 -2.63
N ILE A 173 -5.69 -4.34 -2.87
CA ILE A 173 -5.63 -3.46 -4.04
C ILE A 173 -5.52 -2.02 -3.57
N PHE A 174 -4.61 -1.28 -4.20
CA PHE A 174 -4.51 0.16 -4.12
C PHE A 174 -4.73 0.76 -5.50
N LEU A 175 -5.62 1.74 -5.58
CA LEU A 175 -5.85 2.52 -6.80
C LEU A 175 -5.49 3.97 -6.55
N ARG A 176 -4.90 4.62 -7.55
CA ARG A 176 -4.77 6.08 -7.59
C ARG A 176 -5.05 6.60 -8.98
N PHE A 177 -5.96 7.55 -9.10
CA PHE A 177 -6.39 8.10 -10.39
C PHE A 177 -6.99 9.50 -10.20
N PRO A 178 -7.11 10.33 -11.26
CA PRO A 178 -7.76 11.63 -11.19
C PRO A 178 -9.16 11.55 -10.60
N ALA A 179 -9.49 12.40 -9.63
CA ALA A 179 -10.77 12.29 -8.89
C ALA A 179 -12.01 12.55 -9.76
N ASP A 180 -11.83 13.16 -10.93
CA ASP A 180 -12.84 13.45 -11.94
C ASP A 180 -12.97 12.35 -13.02
N THR A 181 -12.28 11.21 -12.87
CA THR A 181 -12.43 10.03 -13.75
C THR A 181 -13.89 9.56 -13.76
N PRO A 182 -14.66 9.72 -14.87
CA PRO A 182 -16.12 9.54 -14.83
C PRO A 182 -16.56 8.11 -14.53
N THR A 183 -15.79 7.12 -14.97
CA THR A 183 -16.12 5.70 -14.78
C THR A 183 -15.87 5.20 -13.37
N LEU A 184 -15.23 5.99 -12.50
CA LEU A 184 -14.88 5.66 -11.12
C LEU A 184 -15.25 6.80 -10.15
N SER A 185 -16.33 7.51 -10.47
CA SER A 185 -16.75 8.74 -9.77
C SER A 185 -17.48 8.49 -8.44
N SER A 186 -18.09 7.31 -8.29
CA SER A 186 -18.83 6.90 -7.08
C SER A 186 -18.21 5.69 -6.39
N GLU A 187 -18.55 5.49 -5.11
CA GLU A 187 -18.18 4.32 -4.31
C GLU A 187 -18.61 3.01 -4.97
N SER A 188 -19.83 2.96 -5.53
CA SER A 188 -20.35 1.78 -6.23
C SER A 188 -19.56 1.44 -7.50
N GLN A 189 -19.22 2.44 -8.31
CA GLN A 189 -18.41 2.24 -9.52
C GLN A 189 -16.99 1.76 -9.18
N ILE A 190 -16.41 2.31 -8.12
CA ILE A 190 -15.11 1.87 -7.60
C ILE A 190 -15.20 0.42 -7.12
N ALA A 191 -16.25 0.07 -6.38
CA ALA A 191 -16.48 -1.28 -5.89
C ALA A 191 -16.67 -2.31 -7.02
N ASP A 192 -17.44 -1.96 -8.06
CA ASP A 192 -17.61 -2.81 -9.24
C ASP A 192 -16.27 -3.10 -9.90
N TYR A 193 -15.41 -2.08 -10.02
CA TYR A 193 -14.08 -2.24 -10.58
C TYR A 193 -13.13 -3.06 -9.68
N LEU A 194 -13.17 -2.84 -8.35
CA LEU A 194 -12.44 -3.65 -7.38
C LEU A 194 -12.82 -5.13 -7.49
N THR A 195 -14.09 -5.44 -7.70
CA THR A 195 -14.58 -6.82 -7.89
C THR A 195 -13.92 -7.47 -9.11
N VAL A 196 -13.80 -6.74 -10.22
CA VAL A 196 -13.11 -7.22 -11.43
C VAL A 196 -11.64 -7.53 -11.13
N LEU A 197 -10.95 -6.63 -10.44
CA LEU A 197 -9.54 -6.79 -10.11
C LEU A 197 -9.30 -7.94 -9.13
N PHE A 198 -10.08 -8.05 -8.06
CA PHE A 198 -9.95 -9.16 -7.10
C PHE A 198 -10.23 -10.52 -7.76
N ARG A 199 -11.22 -10.61 -8.65
CA ARG A 199 -11.45 -11.80 -9.46
C ARG A 199 -10.24 -12.16 -10.33
N ARG A 200 -9.62 -11.18 -11.00
CA ARG A 200 -8.40 -11.43 -11.80
C ARG A 200 -7.25 -11.93 -10.94
N LEU A 201 -7.06 -11.35 -9.77
CA LEU A 201 -6.07 -11.83 -8.80
C LEU A 201 -6.40 -13.26 -8.34
N GLN A 202 -7.68 -13.66 -8.31
CA GLN A 202 -8.09 -15.03 -7.96
C GLN A 202 -7.87 -16.03 -9.08
N GLU A 203 -8.16 -15.65 -10.31
CA GLU A 203 -8.09 -16.54 -11.46
C GLU A 203 -6.67 -16.69 -12.02
N LYS A 204 -5.83 -15.65 -11.87
CA LYS A 204 -4.58 -15.51 -12.63
C LYS A 204 -3.30 -15.47 -11.80
N GLY A 205 -3.36 -15.68 -10.50
CA GLY A 205 -2.13 -16.03 -9.78
C GLY A 205 -2.36 -16.71 -8.46
#